data_AF-A1T2U3-F1
#
_entry.id   AF-A1T2U3-F1
#
_cell.length_a   1.000
_cell.length_b   1.000
_cell.length_c   1.000
_cell.angle_alpha   90.00
_cell.angle_beta   90.00
_cell.angle_gamma   90.00
#
_symmetry.space_group_name_H-M   'P 1'
#
loop_
_entity.id
_entity.type
_entity.pdbx_description
1 polymer ?
#
loop_
_entity_poly.entity_id
_entity_poly.type
_entity_poly.pdbx_seq_one_letter_code
_entity_poly.pdbx_strand_id
1 'polypeptide(L)'
;MTSPDGELHVEPSHLRQLSARQNAAAAQIADAVPLTADESDHVLSSHGIVCMPTYLAAQAAGVARAKAGVAVQVMSEAFAANLDSAAANYSWTDQDSGSNIDGKMRPGRR
;
A
#
# COMPACT_ATOMS: atom_id res chain seq x y z
N MET A 1 0.76 -19.84 8.99
CA MET A 1 2.12 -20.40 9.04
C MET A 1 2.68 -20.40 7.64
N THR A 2 3.53 -19.44 7.30
CA THR A 2 4.33 -19.49 6.07
C THR A 2 5.74 -19.83 6.50
N SER A 3 6.17 -21.07 6.29
CA SER A 3 7.55 -21.47 6.49
C SER A 3 8.46 -20.66 5.54
N PRO A 4 9.68 -20.27 5.96
CA PRO A 4 10.63 -19.61 5.09
C PRO A 4 11.40 -20.67 4.27
N ASP A 5 10.70 -21.44 3.43
CA ASP A 5 11.28 -22.61 2.76
C ASP A 5 11.40 -22.44 1.23
N GLY A 6 11.77 -21.24 0.80
CA GLY A 6 12.16 -20.96 -0.57
C GLY A 6 13.07 -19.73 -0.60
N GLU A 7 14.16 -19.80 -1.37
CA GLU A 7 15.02 -18.64 -1.61
C GLU A 7 14.16 -17.48 -2.12
N LEU A 8 14.16 -16.36 -1.38
CA LEU A 8 13.41 -15.17 -1.76
C LEU A 8 14.05 -14.57 -3.01
N HIS A 9 13.50 -14.90 -4.17
CA HIS A 9 13.93 -14.31 -5.44
C HIS A 9 13.23 -12.96 -5.64
N VAL A 10 13.97 -11.88 -5.45
CA VAL A 10 13.47 -10.51 -5.60
C VAL A 10 13.82 -10.00 -6.98
N GLU A 11 12.81 -9.71 -7.78
CA GLU A 11 12.98 -9.16 -9.14
C GLU A 11 12.43 -7.72 -9.19
N PRO A 12 13.17 -6.75 -9.74
CA PRO A 12 12.77 -5.34 -9.74
C PRO A 12 11.39 -5.07 -10.37
N SER A 13 11.00 -5.78 -11.43
CA SER A 13 9.68 -5.60 -12.07
C SER A 13 8.55 -6.11 -11.17
N HIS A 14 8.75 -7.19 -10.41
CA HIS A 14 7.81 -7.66 -9.38
C HIS A 14 7.64 -6.59 -8.29
N LEU A 15 8.73 -6.03 -7.78
CA LEU A 15 8.65 -4.95 -6.78
C LEU A 15 7.84 -3.75 -7.28
N ARG A 16 8.06 -3.32 -8.53
CA ARG A 16 7.25 -2.24 -9.16
C ARG A 16 5.78 -2.63 -9.30
N GLN A 17 5.48 -3.89 -9.63
CA GLN A 17 4.10 -4.37 -9.67
C GLN A 17 3.43 -4.31 -8.29
N LEU A 18 4.14 -4.67 -7.22
CA LEU A 18 3.63 -4.55 -5.85
C LEU A 18 3.45 -3.09 -5.46
N SER A 19 4.39 -2.20 -5.82
CA SER A 19 4.25 -0.76 -5.60
C SER A 19 2.96 -0.22 -6.24
N ALA A 20 2.73 -0.56 -7.52
CA ALA A 20 1.53 -0.15 -8.24
C ALA A 20 0.23 -0.63 -7.55
N ARG A 21 0.22 -1.86 -7.01
CA ARG A 21 -0.92 -2.38 -6.24
C ARG A 21 -1.16 -1.62 -4.95
N GLN A 22 -0.11 -1.24 -4.24
CA GLN A 22 -0.21 -0.46 -3.01
C GLN A 22 -0.70 0.98 -3.29
N ASN A 23 -0.23 1.61 -4.37
CA ASN A 23 -0.76 2.89 -4.83
C ASN A 23 -2.25 2.81 -5.21
N ALA A 24 -2.65 1.76 -5.93
CA ALA A 24 -4.05 1.53 -6.26
C ALA A 24 -4.92 1.31 -5.01
N ALA A 25 -4.41 0.57 -4.01
CA ALA A 25 -5.10 0.37 -2.75
C ALA A 25 -5.25 1.70 -1.96
N ALA A 26 -4.19 2.51 -1.88
CA ALA A 26 -4.24 3.83 -1.26
C ALA A 26 -5.31 4.72 -1.90
N ALA A 27 -5.36 4.77 -3.23
CA ALA A 27 -6.36 5.54 -3.97
C ALA A 27 -7.79 5.04 -3.69
N GLN A 28 -8.01 3.72 -3.74
CA GLN A 28 -9.33 3.14 -3.43
C GLN A 28 -9.79 3.43 -2.00
N ILE A 29 -8.86 3.42 -1.03
CA ILE A 29 -9.17 3.77 0.36
C ILE A 29 -9.54 5.25 0.47
N ALA A 30 -8.77 6.13 -0.17
CA ALA A 30 -9.04 7.57 -0.19
C ALA A 30 -10.42 7.87 -0.78
N ASP A 31 -10.82 7.16 -1.83
CA ASP A 31 -12.15 7.28 -2.45
C ASP A 31 -13.27 6.70 -1.57
N ALA A 32 -13.01 5.59 -0.86
CA ALA A 32 -14.03 4.87 -0.11
C ALA A 32 -14.33 5.46 1.29
N VAL A 33 -13.33 6.02 1.97
CA VAL A 33 -13.49 6.54 3.34
C VAL A 33 -14.61 7.60 3.44
N PRO A 34 -14.70 8.60 2.55
CA PRO A 34 -15.74 9.63 2.61
C PRO A 34 -17.15 9.10 2.38
N LEU A 35 -17.32 7.97 1.67
CA LEU A 35 -18.64 7.43 1.30
C LEU A 35 -19.50 7.03 2.51
N THR A 36 -18.89 6.86 3.69
CA THR A 36 -19.59 6.45 4.92
C THR A 36 -19.67 7.56 5.96
N ALA A 37 -19.30 8.80 5.62
CA ALA A 37 -19.21 9.91 6.56
C ALA A 37 -20.56 10.28 7.18
N ASP A 38 -21.65 10.17 6.41
CA ASP A 38 -22.98 10.70 6.79
C ASP A 38 -23.93 9.62 7.35
N GLU A 39 -23.43 8.39 7.54
CA GLU A 39 -24.27 7.24 7.97
C GLU A 39 -24.90 7.43 9.35
N SER A 40 -24.24 8.17 10.25
CA SER A 40 -24.86 8.53 11.54
C SER A 40 -26.07 9.44 11.34
N ASP A 41 -26.00 10.39 10.41
CA ASP A 41 -27.06 11.37 10.18
C ASP A 41 -28.30 10.71 9.57
N HIS A 42 -28.12 9.62 8.83
CA HIS A 42 -29.22 8.76 8.38
C HIS A 42 -29.98 8.12 9.55
N VAL A 43 -29.31 7.72 10.63
CA VAL A 43 -29.99 7.19 11.83
C VAL A 43 -30.86 8.27 12.48
N LEU A 44 -30.31 9.48 12.65
CA LEU A 44 -31.02 10.59 13.27
C LEU A 44 -32.21 11.05 12.42
N SER A 45 -32.05 11.15 11.11
CA SER A 45 -33.12 11.59 10.19
C SER A 45 -34.25 10.56 10.04
N SER A 46 -33.95 9.26 10.08
CA SER A 46 -34.95 8.20 9.88
C SER A 46 -35.69 7.78 11.16
N HIS A 47 -35.01 7.74 12.31
CA HIS A 47 -35.58 7.25 13.58
C HIS A 47 -35.76 8.35 14.64
N GLY A 48 -35.25 9.55 14.37
CA GLY A 48 -35.41 10.71 15.24
C GLY A 48 -34.67 10.58 16.57
N ILE A 49 -35.06 11.44 17.52
CA ILE A 49 -34.35 11.61 18.79
C ILE A 49 -34.42 10.40 19.73
N VAL A 50 -35.37 9.47 19.50
CA VAL A 50 -35.48 8.23 20.28
C VAL A 50 -34.24 7.35 20.08
N CYS A 51 -33.61 7.42 18.91
CA CYS A 51 -32.40 6.67 18.57
C CYS A 51 -31.10 7.46 18.78
N MET A 52 -31.10 8.53 19.60
CA MET A 52 -29.87 9.30 19.90
C MET A 52 -28.68 8.45 20.36
N PRO A 53 -28.84 7.43 21.25
CA PRO A 53 -27.72 6.57 21.62
C PRO A 53 -27.11 5.84 20.42
N THR A 54 -27.95 5.38 19.48
CA THR A 54 -27.51 4.71 18.25
C THR A 54 -26.81 5.68 17.31
N TYR A 55 -27.32 6.90 17.15
CA TYR A 55 -26.65 7.97 16.40
C TYR A 55 -25.24 8.24 16.93
N LEU A 56 -25.09 8.42 18.24
CA LEU A 56 -23.79 8.67 18.87
C LEU A 56 -22.82 7.50 18.69
N ALA A 57 -23.30 6.26 18.81
CA ALA A 57 -22.50 5.07 18.56
C ALA A 57 -22.05 4.99 17.09
N ALA A 58 -22.96 5.25 16.14
CA ALA A 58 -22.65 5.27 14.71
C ALA A 58 -21.64 6.37 14.35
N GLN A 59 -21.78 7.56 14.93
CA GLN A 59 -20.83 8.67 14.74
C GLN A 59 -19.43 8.29 15.25
N ALA A 60 -19.34 7.73 16.46
CA ALA A 60 -18.07 7.29 17.03
C ALA A 60 -17.41 6.19 16.16
N ALA A 61 -18.20 5.24 15.66
CA ALA A 61 -17.72 4.22 14.73
C ALA A 61 -17.25 4.82 13.40
N GLY A 62 -17.96 5.81 12.85
CA GLY A 62 -17.57 6.54 11.64
C GLY A 62 -16.22 7.25 11.79
N VAL A 63 -16.02 7.95 12.91
CA VAL A 63 -14.74 8.61 13.23
C VAL A 63 -13.60 7.59 13.35
N ALA A 64 -13.83 6.47 14.04
CA ALA A 64 -12.84 5.41 14.17
C ALA A 64 -12.48 4.78 12.81
N ARG A 65 -13.49 4.52 11.97
CA ARG A 65 -13.31 4.00 10.60
C ARG A 65 -12.52 4.96 9.73
N ALA A 66 -12.83 6.26 9.77
CA ALA A 66 -12.12 7.27 9.00
C ALA A 66 -10.63 7.33 9.38
N LYS A 67 -10.33 7.31 10.69
CA LYS A 67 -8.94 7.24 11.19
C LYS A 67 -8.22 5.99 10.73
N ALA A 68 -8.88 4.83 10.81
CA ALA A 68 -8.30 3.58 10.33
C ALA A 68 -8.05 3.61 8.83
N GLY A 69 -8.98 4.14 8.03
CA GLY A 69 -8.83 4.31 6.59
C GLY A 69 -7.62 5.16 6.23
N VAL A 70 -7.48 6.34 6.83
CA VAL A 70 -6.30 7.20 6.64
C VAL A 70 -5.01 6.48 7.02
N ALA A 71 -5.00 5.73 8.13
CA ALA A 71 -3.81 4.98 8.54
C ALA A 71 -3.42 3.90 7.51
N VAL A 72 -4.38 3.15 6.98
CA VAL A 72 -4.12 2.11 5.97
C VAL A 72 -3.70 2.73 4.63
N GLN A 73 -4.29 3.87 4.25
CA GLN A 73 -3.86 4.63 3.07
C GLN A 73 -2.38 5.01 3.18
N VAL A 74 -1.99 5.68 4.28
CA VAL A 74 -0.60 6.12 4.52
C VAL A 74 0.37 4.94 4.53
N MET A 75 0.00 3.80 5.13
CA MET A 75 0.85 2.61 5.12
C MET A 75 1.00 2.02 3.71
N SER A 76 -0.07 2.05 2.90
CA SER A 76 -0.02 1.59 1.51
C SER A 76 0.91 2.49 0.68
N GLU A 77 0.80 3.81 0.81
CA GLU A 77 1.71 4.78 0.16
C GLU A 77 3.17 4.56 0.58
N ALA A 78 3.42 4.34 1.88
CA ALA A 78 4.76 4.04 2.39
C ALA A 78 5.31 2.72 1.82
N PHE A 79 4.49 1.69 1.70
CA PHE A 79 4.92 0.43 1.07
C PHE A 79 5.22 0.62 -0.41
N ALA A 80 4.41 1.38 -1.14
CA ALA A 80 4.69 1.69 -2.54
C ALA A 80 6.07 2.36 -2.71
N ALA A 81 6.33 3.41 -1.93
CA ALA A 81 7.60 4.12 -1.95
C ALA A 81 8.80 3.21 -1.60
N ASN A 82 8.65 2.35 -0.58
CA ASN A 82 9.71 1.42 -0.18
C ASN A 82 9.98 0.37 -1.27
N LEU A 83 8.95 -0.14 -1.92
CA LEU A 83 9.06 -1.12 -3.01
C LEU A 83 9.73 -0.51 -4.25
N ASP A 84 9.39 0.73 -4.61
CA ASP A 84 10.05 1.43 -5.72
C ASP A 84 11.52 1.73 -5.42
N SER A 85 11.82 2.16 -4.18
CA SER A 85 13.20 2.35 -3.72
C SER A 85 14.00 1.05 -3.77
N ALA A 86 13.43 -0.06 -3.30
CA ALA A 86 14.05 -1.38 -3.39
C ALA A 86 14.29 -1.80 -4.85
N ALA A 87 13.31 -1.61 -5.74
CA ALA A 87 13.44 -1.91 -7.16
C ALA A 87 14.58 -1.13 -7.82
N ALA A 88 14.72 0.16 -7.48
CA ALA A 88 15.80 1.01 -7.96
C ALA A 88 17.17 0.52 -7.48
N ASN A 89 17.29 0.19 -6.19
CA ASN A 89 18.53 -0.30 -5.60
C ASN A 89 18.99 -1.63 -6.23
N TYR A 90 18.09 -2.60 -6.38
CA TYR A 90 18.42 -3.86 -7.05
C TYR A 90 18.85 -3.64 -8.51
N SER A 91 18.10 -2.82 -9.26
CA SER A 91 18.45 -2.51 -10.65
C SER A 91 19.84 -1.86 -10.77
N TRP A 92 20.18 -0.97 -9.83
CA TRP A 92 21.48 -0.31 -9.81
C TRP A 92 22.61 -1.29 -9.46
N THR A 93 22.42 -2.15 -8.46
CA THR A 93 23.39 -3.19 -8.10
C THR A 93 23.64 -4.17 -9.24
N ASP A 94 22.60 -4.57 -9.97
CA ASP A 94 22.73 -5.46 -11.13
C ASP A 94 23.54 -4.80 -12.27
N GLN A 95 23.28 -3.52 -12.55
CA GLN A 95 24.01 -2.75 -13.57
C GLN A 95 25.47 -2.54 -13.20
N ASP A 96 25.76 -2.16 -11.95
CA ASP A 96 27.12 -1.97 -11.45
C ASP A 96 27.93 -3.28 -11.50
N SER A 97 27.32 -4.37 -11.02
CA SER A 97 27.93 -5.69 -11.04
C SER A 97 28.19 -6.18 -12.46
N GLY A 98 27.23 -5.99 -13.38
CA GLY A 98 27.39 -6.30 -14.80
C GLY A 98 28.55 -5.53 -15.43
N SER A 99 28.61 -4.22 -15.19
CA SER A 99 29.67 -3.35 -15.71
C SER A 99 31.06 -3.76 -15.19
N ASN A 100 31.16 -4.17 -13.93
CA ASN A 100 32.40 -4.67 -13.33
C ASN A 100 32.85 -6.00 -13.95
N ILE A 101 31.91 -6.90 -14.26
CA ILE A 101 32.19 -8.17 -14.95
C ILE A 101 32.69 -7.90 -16.38
N ASP A 102 31.98 -7.05 -17.13
CA ASP A 102 32.36 -6.67 -18.49
C ASP A 102 33.76 -6.06 -18.55
N GLY A 103 34.10 -5.20 -17.59
CA GLY A 103 35.43 -4.61 -17.46
C GLY A 103 36.55 -5.61 -17.12
N LYS A 104 36.22 -6.77 -16.55
CA LYS A 104 37.16 -7.85 -16.19
C LYS A 104 37.28 -8.94 -17.26
N MET A 105 36.36 -9.02 -18.20
CA MET A 105 36.43 -9.99 -19.30
C MET A 105 37.45 -9.55 -20.35
N ARG A 106 38.42 -10.42 -20.67
CA ARG A 106 39.33 -10.19 -21.81
C ARG A 106 38.54 -10.32 -23.12
N PRO A 107 38.82 -9.51 -24.16
CA PRO A 107 38.19 -9.68 -25.47
C PRO A 107 38.47 -11.11 -25.95
N GLY A 108 37.40 -11.86 -26.27
CA GLY A 108 37.53 -13.20 -26.83
C GLY A 108 38.34 -13.13 -28.13
N ARG A 109 39.47 -13.84 -28.17
CA ARG A 109 40.27 -13.97 -29.38
C ARG A 109 39.43 -14.75 -30.41
N ARG A 110 39.08 -14.09 -31.52
CA ARG A 110 38.58 -14.73 -32.73
C ARG A 110 39.74 -15.35 -33.50
#